data_AF-A0A3G8LTG8-F1
#
_entry.id   AF-A0A3G8LTG8-F1
#
_cell.length_a   1.000
_cell.length_b   1.000
_cell.length_c   1.000
_cell.angle_alpha   90.00
_cell.angle_beta   90.00
_cell.angle_gamma   90.00
#
_symmetry.space_group_name_H-M   'P 1'
#
loop_
_entity.id
_entity.type
_entity.pdbx_description
1 polymer ?
#
loop_
_entity_poly.entity_id
_entity_poly.type
_entity_poly.pdbx_seq_one_letter_code
_entity_poly.pdbx_strand_id
1 'polypeptide(L)' 'MNLNATLIGQIIFVLTVVVVFFTVKFAKGKTTNLPLVGFYAIVLNLIFAPAGWIYCWYWSTKPSLL' A
#
# COMPACT_ATOMS: atom_id res chain seq x y z
N MET A 1 -10.30 27.29 1.35
CA MET A 1 -9.75 26.52 2.49
C MET A 1 -8.24 26.75 2.51
N ASN A 2 -7.66 27.11 3.67
CA ASN A 2 -6.21 27.16 3.83
C ASN A 2 -5.68 25.72 3.80
N LEU A 3 -5.25 25.27 2.61
CA LEU A 3 -4.61 23.98 2.43
C LEU A 3 -3.28 23.99 3.17
N ASN A 4 -3.32 23.55 4.43
CA ASN A 4 -2.13 23.42 5.25
C ASN A 4 -1.36 22.18 4.79
N ALA A 5 -0.07 22.34 4.49
CA ALA A 5 0.81 21.24 4.09
C ALA A 5 0.82 20.10 5.12
N THR A 6 0.66 20.43 6.41
CA THR A 6 0.54 19.43 7.48
C THR A 6 -0.72 18.57 7.33
N LEU A 7 -1.84 19.19 6.96
CA LEU A 7 -3.12 18.50 6.78
C LEU A 7 -3.07 17.59 5.55
N ILE A 8 -2.42 18.04 4.47
CA ILE A 8 -2.18 17.21 3.28
C ILE A 8 -1.26 16.02 3.63
N GLY A 9 -0.18 16.26 4.36
CA GLY A 9 0.75 15.20 4.78
C GLY A 9 0.08 14.14 5.66
N GLN A 10 -0.79 14.55 6.59
CA GLN A 10 -1.57 13.63 7.43
C GLN A 10 -2.51 12.74 6.59
N ILE A 11 -3.20 13.33 5.61
CA ILE A 11 -4.09 12.58 4.72
C ILE A 11 -3.29 11.53 3.93
N ILE A 12 -2.15 11.93 3.35
CA ILE A 12 -1.26 11.03 2.59
C ILE A 12 -0.73 9.90 3.50
N PHE A 13 -0.35 10.22 4.74
CA PHE A 13 0.14 9.25 5.70
C PHE A 13 -0.94 8.21 6.07
N VAL A 14 -2.15 8.66 6.38
CA VAL A 14 -3.28 7.75 6.66
C VAL A 14 -3.59 6.86 5.46
N LEU A 15 -3.64 7.43 4.24
CA LEU A 15 -3.84 6.66 3.02
C LEU A 15 -2.74 5.61 2.80
N THR A 16 -1.49 5.97 3.10
CA THR A 16 -0.35 5.05 3.01
C THR A 16 -0.53 3.86 3.95
N VAL A 17 -0.88 4.11 5.22
CA VAL A 17 -1.13 3.04 6.20
C VAL A 17 -2.25 2.12 5.75
N VAL A 18 -3.35 2.68 5.23
CA VAL A 18 -4.50 1.92 4.73
C VAL A 18 -4.10 1.02 3.56
N VAL A 19 -3.41 1.55 2.55
CA VAL A 19 -3.00 0.79 1.37
C VAL A 19 -2.00 -0.30 1.72
N VAL A 20 -1.02 -0.02 2.59
CA VAL A 20 -0.05 -1.02 3.05
C VAL A 20 -0.75 -2.15 3.78
N PHE A 21 -1.69 -1.83 4.68
CA PHE A 21 -2.48 -2.83 5.39
C PHE A 21 -3.27 -3.74 4.44
N PHE A 22 -3.98 -3.17 3.46
CA PHE A 22 -4.71 -3.94 2.47
C PHE A 22 -3.79 -4.79 1.59
N THR A 23 -2.64 -4.24 1.17
CA THR A 23 -1.67 -4.97 0.35
C THR A 23 -1.15 -6.21 1.08
N VAL A 24 -0.76 -6.06 2.35
CA VAL A 24 -0.30 -7.18 3.18
C VAL A 24 -1.42 -8.20 3.40
N LYS A 25 -2.65 -7.74 3.64
CA LYS A 25 -3.82 -8.61 3.79
C LYS A 25 -4.10 -9.44 2.53
N PHE A 26 -4.05 -8.82 1.35
CA PHE A 26 -4.28 -9.50 0.08
C PHE A 26 -3.12 -10.42 -0.32
N ALA A 27 -1.89 -10.07 0.05
CA ALA A 27 -0.72 -10.90 -0.20
C ALA A 27 -0.64 -12.12 0.73
N LYS A 28 -1.38 -12.13 1.85
CA LYS A 28 -1.40 -13.25 2.80
C LYS A 28 -1.92 -14.52 2.13
N GLY A 29 -1.08 -15.56 2.10
CA GLY A 29 -1.37 -16.82 1.39
C GLY A 29 -1.10 -16.79 -0.12
N LYS A 30 -0.56 -15.68 -0.66
CA LYS A 30 -0.19 -15.56 -2.08
C LYS A 30 1.31 -15.40 -2.30
N THR A 31 2.10 -15.30 -1.22
CA THR A 31 3.56 -15.14 -1.25
C THR A 31 4.18 -15.74 -0.01
N THR A 32 5.40 -16.27 -0.15
CA THR A 32 6.25 -16.71 0.96
C THR A 32 6.89 -15.53 1.67
N ASN A 33 7.11 -14.41 0.95
CA ASN A 33 7.85 -13.25 1.44
C ASN A 33 6.93 -12.07 1.74
N LEU A 34 6.04 -12.25 2.71
CA LEU A 34 5.06 -11.23 3.13
C LEU A 34 5.70 -9.91 3.62
N PRO A 35 6.80 -9.92 4.41
CA PRO A 35 7.44 -8.68 4.86
C PRO A 35 7.98 -7.84 3.71
N LEU A 36 8.49 -8.49 2.66
CA LEU A 36 9.02 -7.82 1.48
C LEU A 36 7.92 -7.11 0.68
N VAL A 37 6.73 -7.72 0.61
CA VAL A 37 5.55 -7.10 -0.02
C VAL A 37 5.12 -5.85 0.74
N GLY A 38 5.10 -5.90 2.07
CA GLY A 38 4.83 -4.74 2.91
C GLY A 38 5.87 -3.63 2.71
N PHE A 39 7.15 -3.97 2.65
CA PHE A 39 8.23 -3.01 2.38
C PHE A 39 8.06 -2.32 1.02
N TYR A 40 7.78 -3.08 -0.05
CA TYR A 40 7.50 -2.50 -1.36
C TYR A 40 6.27 -1.60 -1.33
N ALA A 41 5.19 -1.99 -0.65
CA ALA A 41 3.99 -1.16 -0.55
C ALA A 41 4.26 0.19 0.15
N ILE A 42 5.12 0.21 1.17
CA ILE A 42 5.53 1.45 1.86
C ILE A 42 6.37 2.33 0.93
N VAL A 43 7.41 1.77 0.31
CA VAL A 43 8.31 2.52 -0.58
C VAL A 43 7.55 3.08 -1.79
N LEU A 44 6.68 2.28 -2.40
CA LEU A 44 5.83 2.70 -3.51
C LEU A 44 4.88 3.84 -3.10
N ASN A 45 4.24 3.76 -1.93
CA ASN A 45 3.36 4.84 -1.48
C ASN A 45 4.11 6.15 -1.18
N LEU A 46 5.30 6.05 -0.57
CA LEU A 46 6.09 7.21 -0.19
C LEU A 46 6.62 7.98 -1.41
N ILE A 47 7.07 7.25 -2.44
CA ILE A 47 7.60 7.84 -3.68
C ILE A 47 6.46 8.30 -4.58
N PHE A 48 5.43 7.47 -4.72
CA PHE A 48 4.32 7.74 -5.63
C PHE A 48 3.06 7.01 -5.16
N ALA A 49 2.26 7.69 -4.33
CA ALA A 49 1.03 7.15 -3.76
C ALA A 49 0.16 6.34 -4.76
N PRO A 50 -0.10 6.81 -6.00
CA PRO A 50 -0.90 6.03 -6.96
C PRO A 50 -0.32 4.66 -7.30
N ALA A 51 1.01 4.50 -7.34
CA ALA A 51 1.62 3.20 -7.60
C ALA A 51 1.43 2.22 -6.42
N GLY A 52 1.34 2.72 -5.18
CA GLY A 52 0.95 1.90 -4.02
C GLY A 52 -0.44 1.29 -4.19
N TRP A 53 -1.40 2.05 -4.74
CA TRP A 53 -2.75 1.56 -5.03
C TRP A 53 -2.77 0.51 -6.14
N ILE A 54 -2.03 0.74 -7.23
CA ILE A 54 -1.90 -0.22 -8.33
C ILE A 54 -1.28 -1.52 -7.82
N TYR A 55 -0.27 -1.42 -6.96
CA TYR A 55 0.38 -2.57 -6.35
C TYR A 55 -0.57 -3.33 -5.41
N CYS A 56 -1.37 -2.62 -4.62
CA CYS A 56 -2.43 -3.22 -3.80
C CYS A 56 -3.47 -3.96 -4.65
N TRP A 57 -3.89 -3.36 -5.77
CA TRP A 57 -4.82 -3.99 -6.72
C TRP A 57 -4.23 -5.24 -7.37
N TYR A 58 -2.95 -5.20 -7.74
CA TYR A 58 -2.25 -6.38 -8.26
C TYR A 58 -2.28 -7.56 -7.27
N TRP A 59 -2.09 -7.31 -5.97
CA TRP A 59 -2.19 -8.36 -4.95
C TRP A 59 -3.62 -8.80 -4.69
N SER A 60 -4.63 -7.93 -4.88
CA SER A 60 -6.03 -8.33 -4.74
C SER A 60 -6.46 -9.28 -5.85
N THR A 61 -6.01 -9.07 -7.10
CA THR A 61 -6.37 -9.88 -8.27
C THR A 61 -5.51 -11.14 -8.45
N LYS A 62 -4.32 -11.19 -7.85
CA LYS A 62 -3.45 -12.37 -7.96
C LYS A 62 -4.15 -13.63 -7.42
N PRO A 63 -4.12 -14.78 -8.11
CA PRO A 63 -4.63 -16.02 -7.54
C PRO A 63 -3.76 -16.47 -6.35
N SER A 64 -4.38 -17.14 -5.39
CA SER A 64 -3.70 -17.76 -4.25
C SER A 64 -2.71 -18.82 -4.74
N LEU A 65 -1.55 -18.91 -4.09
CA LEU A 65 -0.65 -20.06 -4.32
C LEU A 65 -1.30 -21.25 -3.60
N LEU A 66 -1.98 -22.10 -4.37
CA LEU A 66 -2.48 -23.41 -3.95
C LEU A 66 -1.31 -24.35 -3.67
#